data_AF-A0A7S9AU78-F1
#
_entry.id   AF-A0A7S9AU78-F1
#
_cell.length_a   1.000
_cell.length_b   1.000
_cell.length_c   1.000
_cell.angle_alpha   90.00
_cell.angle_beta   90.00
_cell.angle_gamma   90.00
#
_symmetry.space_group_name_H-M   'P 1'
#
loop_
_entity.id
_entity.type
_entity.pdbx_description
1 polymer ?
#
loop_
_entity_poly.entity_id
_entity_poly.type
_entity_poly.pdbx_seq_one_letter_code
_entity_poly.pdbx_strand_id
1 'polypeptide(L)' 'NWLELDVAITKDEQLIIIHDDYLERTTNMSGEITELNYDEIKDASAGSWFGEKFKDEHLPTFDDVVKIANEYNMNL' A
#
# COMPACT_ATOMS: atom_id res chain seq x y z
N ASN A 1 17.01 10.07 9.31
CA ASN A 1 16.00 10.36 8.28
C ASN A 1 14.71 9.69 8.68
N TRP A 2 13.58 10.36 8.49
CA TRP A 2 12.26 9.84 8.88
C TRP A 2 11.41 9.61 7.63
N LEU A 3 10.62 8.56 7.66
CA LEU A 3 9.54 8.29 6.71
C LEU A 3 8.23 8.45 7.47
N GLU A 4 7.27 9.16 6.88
CA GLU A 4 5.89 9.19 7.36
C GLU A 4 5.03 8.38 6.39
N LEU A 5 4.02 7.72 6.92
CA LEU A 5 3.15 6.81 6.19
C LEU A 5 1.79 6.66 6.89
N ASP A 6 0.78 6.37 6.09
CA ASP A 6 -0.56 6.02 6.55
C ASP A 6 -0.73 4.50 6.52
N VAL A 7 -1.25 3.93 7.61
CA VAL A 7 -1.52 2.49 7.72
C VAL A 7 -3.03 2.26 7.73
N ALA A 8 -3.48 1.35 6.87
CA ALA A 8 -4.83 0.81 6.86
C ALA A 8 -4.81 -0.70 7.16
N ILE A 9 -5.99 -1.25 7.47
CA ILE A 9 -6.18 -2.68 7.74
C ILE A 9 -7.24 -3.26 6.82
N THR A 10 -6.92 -4.37 6.16
CA THR A 10 -7.85 -5.12 5.31
C THR A 10 -8.84 -5.93 6.14
N LYS A 11 -9.83 -6.53 5.49
CA LYS A 11 -10.82 -7.41 6.12
C LYS A 11 -10.22 -8.61 6.85
N ASP A 12 -9.14 -9.17 6.31
CA ASP A 12 -8.37 -10.28 6.87
C ASP A 12 -7.23 -9.83 7.80
N GLU A 13 -7.31 -8.60 8.31
CA GLU A 13 -6.41 -8.03 9.32
C GLU A 13 -4.95 -7.82 8.83
N GLN A 14 -4.72 -7.77 7.52
CA GLN A 14 -3.41 -7.42 6.96
C GLN A 14 -3.19 -5.89 7.01
N LEU A 15 -2.04 -5.48 7.55
CA LEU A 15 -1.63 -4.07 7.56
C LEU A 15 -1.00 -3.67 6.22
N ILE A 16 -1.56 -2.65 5.59
CA ILE A 16 -1.11 -2.12 4.30
C ILE A 16 -0.88 -0.61 4.37
N ILE A 17 -0.11 -0.09 3.42
CA ILE A 17 0.26 1.33 3.34
C ILE A 17 -0.57 2.04 2.27
N ILE A 18 -1.54 2.84 2.72
CA ILE A 18 -2.44 3.62 1.88
C ILE A 18 -3.19 4.64 2.76
N HIS A 19 -3.41 5.85 2.22
CA HIS A 19 -4.04 6.95 2.95
C HIS A 19 -5.57 6.93 2.91
N ASP A 20 -6.15 6.64 1.74
CA ASP A 20 -7.60 6.74 1.55
C ASP A 20 -8.31 5.47 2.02
N ASP A 21 -9.56 5.61 2.48
CA ASP A 21 -10.40 4.44 2.84
C ASP A 21 -10.79 3.58 1.62
N TYR A 22 -10.68 4.14 0.42
CA TYR A 22 -11.02 3.49 -0.85
C TYR A 22 -9.86 3.50 -1.84
N LEU A 23 -9.85 2.51 -2.74
CA LEU A 23 -8.73 2.22 -3.63
C LEU A 23 -8.58 3.17 -4.85
N GLU A 24 -9.60 3.92 -5.24
CA GLU A 24 -9.72 4.48 -6.61
C GLU A 24 -8.73 5.61 -6.90
N ARG A 25 -8.34 6.42 -5.91
CA ARG A 25 -7.47 7.57 -6.16
C ARG A 25 -6.05 7.16 -6.52
N THR A 26 -5.54 6.10 -5.90
CA THR A 26 -4.11 5.72 -5.95
C THR A 26 -3.87 4.30 -6.44
N THR A 27 -4.90 3.61 -6.92
CA THR A 27 -4.75 2.30 -7.53
C THR A 27 -5.55 2.18 -8.83
N ASN A 28 -5.42 1.05 -9.51
CA ASN A 28 -6.27 0.68 -10.65
C ASN A 28 -7.52 -0.16 -10.25
N MET A 29 -7.82 -0.26 -8.96
CA MET A 29 -8.97 -1.00 -8.42
C MET A 29 -9.97 -0.06 -7.73
N SER A 30 -11.09 -0.63 -7.27
CA SER A 30 -12.17 0.10 -6.59
C SER A 30 -12.69 -0.73 -5.43
N GLY A 31 -13.22 -0.06 -4.41
CA GLY A 31 -13.74 -0.68 -3.20
C GLY A 31 -13.13 -0.12 -1.92
N GLU A 32 -13.84 -0.33 -0.82
CA GLU A 32 -13.43 0.06 0.54
C GLU A 32 -12.47 -0.98 1.12
N ILE A 33 -11.36 -0.53 1.69
CA ILE A 33 -10.25 -1.39 2.12
C ILE A 33 -10.71 -2.41 3.17
N THR A 34 -11.56 -2.00 4.11
CA THR A 34 -12.01 -2.85 5.22
C THR A 34 -12.95 -3.97 4.80
N GLU A 35 -13.42 -3.97 3.54
CA GLU A 35 -14.33 -4.99 2.98
C GLU A 35 -13.62 -6.03 2.09
N LEU A 36 -12.33 -5.85 1.83
CA LEU A 36 -11.52 -6.68 0.94
C LEU A 36 -10.43 -7.43 1.73
N ASN A 37 -10.17 -8.69 1.39
CA ASN A 37 -9.00 -9.42 1.87
C ASN A 37 -7.75 -8.96 1.09
N TYR A 38 -6.57 -9.05 1.69
CA TYR A 38 -5.33 -8.63 1.03
C TYR A 38 -5.06 -9.38 -0.27
N ASP A 39 -5.36 -10.69 -0.30
CA ASP A 39 -5.19 -11.51 -1.50
C ASP A 39 -6.01 -11.03 -2.71
N GLU A 40 -7.08 -10.25 -2.48
CA GLU A 40 -7.91 -9.68 -3.55
C GLU A 40 -7.28 -8.42 -4.17
N ILE A 41 -6.39 -7.73 -3.43
CA ILE A 41 -5.85 -6.41 -3.80
C ILE A 41 -4.32 -6.38 -3.94
N LYS A 42 -3.61 -7.46 -3.57
CA LYS A 42 -2.14 -7.52 -3.59
C LYS A 42 -1.51 -7.24 -4.95
N ASP A 43 -2.22 -7.56 -6.03
CA ASP A 43 -1.76 -7.36 -7.42
C ASP A 43 -2.26 -6.02 -8.01
N ALA A 44 -2.94 -5.18 -7.22
CA ALA A 44 -3.34 -3.85 -7.64
C ALA A 44 -2.09 -3.02 -8.02
N SER A 45 -2.18 -2.27 -9.12
CA SER A 45 -1.17 -1.27 -9.46
C SER A 45 -1.43 -0.03 -8.62
N ALA A 46 -0.53 0.26 -7.69
CA ALA A 46 -0.53 1.45 -6.84
C ALA A 46 0.26 2.64 -7.44
N GLY A 47 0.79 2.49 -8.66
CA GLY A 47 1.62 3.52 -9.31
C GLY A 47 1.17 3.95 -10.71
N SER A 48 0.32 3.18 -11.42
CA SER A 48 -0.13 3.54 -12.77
C SER A 48 -0.85 4.89 -12.86
N TRP A 49 -1.54 5.30 -11.79
CA TRP A 49 -2.20 6.60 -11.70
C TRP A 49 -1.19 7.77 -11.71
N PHE A 50 0.01 7.55 -11.18
CA PHE A 50 1.08 8.54 -11.13
C PHE A 50 1.92 8.55 -12.42
N GLY A 51 2.10 7.39 -13.05
CA GLY A 51 2.64 7.29 -14.41
C GLY A 51 3.02 5.88 -14.83
N GLU A 52 3.10 5.65 -16.14
CA GLU A 52 3.35 4.34 -16.76
C GLU A 52 4.61 3.63 -16.23
N LYS A 53 5.64 4.39 -15.84
CA LYS A 53 6.89 3.84 -15.30
C LYS A 53 6.75 3.19 -13.92
N PHE A 54 5.62 3.39 -13.24
CA PHE A 54 5.31 2.87 -11.91
C PHE A 54 4.15 1.87 -11.93
N LYS A 55 3.73 1.39 -13.10
CA LYS A 55 2.57 0.49 -13.22
C LYS A 55 2.73 -0.85 -12.49
N ASP A 56 3.97 -1.23 -12.21
CA ASP A 56 4.31 -2.48 -11.53
C ASP A 56 4.51 -2.27 -10.01
N GLU A 57 4.28 -1.04 -9.50
CA GLU A 57 4.25 -0.78 -8.06
C GLU A 57 2.95 -1.31 -7.46
N HIS A 58 3.05 -2.00 -6.32
CA HIS A 58 1.93 -2.62 -5.61
C HIS A 58 1.70 -1.97 -4.25
N LEU A 59 0.57 -2.29 -3.60
CA LEU A 59 0.29 -1.87 -2.22
C LEU A 59 1.29 -2.53 -1.26
N PRO A 60 2.18 -1.75 -0.60
CA PRO A 60 3.13 -2.31 0.36
C PRO A 60 2.40 -2.81 1.60
N THR A 61 2.88 -3.91 2.18
CA THR A 61 2.53 -4.24 3.56
C THR A 61 3.35 -3.42 4.54
N PHE A 62 2.88 -3.28 5.78
CA PHE A 62 3.70 -2.64 6.83
C PHE A 62 5.04 -3.37 7.04
N ASP A 63 5.05 -4.70 6.94
CA ASP A 63 6.26 -5.52 7.02
C ASP A 63 7.29 -5.19 5.92
N ASP A 64 6.83 -4.88 4.70
CA ASP A 64 7.72 -4.48 3.61
C ASP A 64 8.37 -3.14 3.88
N VAL A 65 7.61 -2.18 4.43
CA VAL A 65 8.18 -0.89 4.82
C VAL A 65 9.17 -1.02 5.97
N VAL A 66 8.91 -1.87 6.97
CA VAL A 66 9.86 -2.13 8.05
C VAL A 66 11.17 -2.74 7.50
N LYS A 67 11.11 -3.65 6.52
CA LYS A 67 12.31 -4.19 5.87
C LYS A 67 13.12 -3.09 5.19
N ILE A 68 12.46 -2.24 4.40
CA ILE A 68 13.11 -1.12 3.71
C ILE A 68 13.70 -0.12 4.70
N ALA A 69 12.95 0.26 5.74
CA ALA A 69 13.43 1.19 6.76
C ALA A 69 14.71 0.68 7.44
N ASN A 70 14.76 -0.61 7.77
CA ASN A 70 15.96 -1.23 8.32
C ASN A 70 17.12 -1.27 7.32
N GLU A 71 16.87 -1.64 6.05
CA GLU A 71 17.89 -1.68 4.99
C GLU A 71 18.56 -0.31 4.78
N TYR A 72 17.78 0.76 4.79
CA TYR A 72 18.25 2.13 4.55
C TYR A 72 18.55 2.93 5.81
N ASN A 73 18.48 2.32 7.00
CA ASN A 73 18.66 2.97 8.31
C ASN A 73 17.75 4.22 8.48
N MET A 74 16.47 4.07 8.16
CA MET A 74 15.43 5.08 8.31
C MET A 74 14.60 4.85 9.57
N ASN A 75 14.10 5.95 10.15
CA ASN A 75 13.11 5.92 11.22
C ASN A 75 11.70 5.93 10.61
N LEU A 76 10.78 5.23 11.27
CA LEU A 76 9.33 5.27 11.03
C LEU A 76 8.65 6.03 12.17
#